data_AF-A0A1T5DA01-F1
#
_entry.id   AF-A0A1T5DA01-F1
#
_cell.length_a   1.000
_cell.length_b   1.000
_cell.length_c   1.000
_cell.angle_alpha   90.00
_cell.angle_beta   90.00
_cell.angle_gamma   90.00
#
_symmetry.space_group_name_H-M   'P 1'
#
loop_
_entity.id
_entity.type
_entity.pdbx_description
1 polymer ?
#
loop_
_entity_poly.entity_id
_entity_poly.type
_entity_poly.pdbx_seq_one_letter_code
_entity_poly.pdbx_strand_id
1 'polypeptide(L)'
;MNKTTLKFELDLDFVLVAITAQLKDYMFCYKINKQLGIDFSKINDLEMLFSADQELFYFSRYFYLSAESETEYYILANKGSEGFLVPEMRTVDFFLLIRNYIDQEDLKRIISGINKIPEVLVAAEVDPKKLKSKENLIF
;
A
#
# COMPACT_ATOMS: atom_id res chain seq x y z
N MET A 1 -27.91 -0.90 -34.09
CA MET A 1 -27.81 -1.01 -32.62
C MET A 1 -26.36 -0.76 -32.24
N ASN A 2 -26.04 0.47 -31.81
CA ASN A 2 -24.69 0.79 -31.35
C ASN A 2 -24.50 0.17 -29.97
N LYS A 3 -23.66 -0.87 -29.87
CA LYS A 3 -23.19 -1.41 -28.60
C LYS A 3 -22.26 -0.38 -27.98
N THR A 4 -22.75 0.43 -27.06
CA THR A 4 -21.92 1.26 -26.20
C THR A 4 -21.22 0.34 -25.22
N THR A 5 -19.95 0.00 -25.48
CA THR A 5 -19.14 -0.74 -24.52
C THR A 5 -18.77 0.23 -23.40
N LEU A 6 -19.35 0.06 -22.22
CA LEU A 6 -18.88 0.72 -21.00
C LEU A 6 -17.46 0.21 -20.74
N LYS A 7 -16.46 1.03 -21.07
CA LYS A 7 -15.11 0.81 -20.59
C LYS A 7 -15.14 1.12 -19.10
N PHE A 8 -15.20 0.08 -18.28
CA PHE A 8 -15.07 0.18 -16.83
C PHE A 8 -13.60 0.52 -16.56
N GLU A 9 -13.26 1.81 -16.58
CA GLU A 9 -11.98 2.27 -16.05
C GLU A 9 -12.15 2.28 -14.53
N LEU A 10 -11.42 1.40 -13.83
CA LEU A 10 -11.35 1.43 -12.38
C LEU A 10 -10.80 2.81 -11.98
N ASP A 11 -11.62 3.64 -11.31
CA ASP A 11 -11.15 4.86 -10.67
C ASP A 11 -10.31 4.47 -9.46
N LEU A 12 -9.00 4.51 -9.65
CA LEU A 12 -8.01 4.27 -8.60
C LEU A 12 -7.79 5.59 -7.86
N ASP A 13 -8.74 5.95 -6.99
CA ASP A 13 -8.72 7.18 -6.21
C ASP A 13 -7.87 7.02 -4.94
N PHE A 14 -6.61 6.63 -5.13
CA PHE A 14 -5.63 6.52 -4.04
C PHE A 14 -4.22 6.82 -4.54
N VAL A 15 -3.38 7.29 -3.62
CA VAL A 15 -1.94 7.40 -3.83
C VAL A 15 -1.28 6.12 -3.36
N LEU A 16 -0.25 5.67 -4.09
CA LEU A 16 0.50 4.47 -3.77
C LEU A 16 2.00 4.78 -3.74
N VAL A 17 2.64 4.39 -2.65
CA VAL A 17 4.09 4.50 -2.46
C VAL A 17 4.66 3.09 -2.28
N ALA A 18 5.60 2.73 -3.14
CA ALA A 18 6.34 1.48 -3.04
C ALA A 18 7.57 1.66 -2.15
N ILE A 19 7.77 0.74 -1.20
CA ILE A 19 8.81 0.83 -0.18
C ILE A 19 9.61 -0.48 -0.13
N THR A 20 10.92 -0.36 -0.31
CA THR A 20 11.88 -1.47 -0.15
C THR A 20 12.63 -1.26 1.16
N ALA A 21 12.53 -2.22 2.07
CA ALA A 21 13.10 -2.13 3.41
C ALA A 21 13.49 -3.52 3.95
N GLN A 22 14.66 -3.62 4.55
CA GLN A 22 15.16 -4.88 5.13
C GLN A 22 14.62 -5.09 6.56
N LEU A 23 13.30 -5.10 6.72
CA LEU A 23 12.63 -5.17 8.02
C LEU A 23 11.42 -6.11 8.00
N LYS A 24 11.11 -6.68 9.17
CA LYS A 24 9.80 -7.31 9.40
C LYS A 24 8.72 -6.23 9.49
N ASP A 25 7.51 -6.56 9.09
CA ASP A 25 6.33 -5.68 9.03
C ASP A 25 6.08 -4.90 10.33
N TYR A 26 6.08 -5.56 11.49
CA TYR A 26 5.86 -4.91 12.79
C TYR A 26 6.99 -3.93 13.15
N MET A 27 8.24 -4.26 12.80
CA MET A 27 9.38 -3.36 13.04
C MET A 27 9.35 -2.16 12.10
N PHE A 28 8.96 -2.38 10.85
CA PHE A 28 8.79 -1.32 9.87
C PHE A 28 7.72 -0.33 10.32
N CYS A 29 6.55 -0.81 10.74
CA CYS A 29 5.48 0.04 11.25
C CYS A 29 5.91 0.82 12.50
N TYR A 30 6.58 0.16 13.46
CA TYR A 30 7.12 0.85 14.64
C TYR A 30 8.06 2.00 14.27
N LYS A 31 8.96 1.80 13.31
CA LYS A 31 9.90 2.84 12.86
C LYS A 31 9.21 3.97 12.12
N ILE A 32 8.24 3.66 11.26
CA ILE A 32 7.44 4.67 10.58
C ILE A 32 6.67 5.53 11.57
N ASN A 33 6.01 4.92 12.56
CA ASN A 33 5.29 5.65 13.62
C ASN A 33 6.22 6.65 14.31
N LYS A 34 7.41 6.21 14.70
CA LYS A 34 8.42 7.06 15.33
C LYS A 34 8.95 8.16 14.41
N GLN A 35 9.15 7.86 13.13
CA GLN A 35 9.76 8.77 12.16
C GLN A 35 8.80 9.86 11.67
N LEU A 36 7.51 9.52 11.54
CA LEU A 36 6.47 10.43 11.02
C LEU A 36 5.59 11.03 12.12
N GLY A 37 5.66 10.51 13.35
CA GLY A 37 4.81 10.97 14.45
C GLY A 37 3.35 10.53 14.30
N ILE A 38 3.12 9.37 13.66
CA ILE A 38 1.80 8.78 13.44
C ILE A 38 1.69 7.45 14.18
N ASP A 39 0.50 6.84 14.18
CA ASP A 39 0.23 5.64 14.97
C ASP A 39 -0.45 4.54 14.14
N PHE A 40 0.29 3.94 13.20
CA PHE A 40 -0.16 2.72 12.52
C PHE A 40 -0.39 1.60 13.52
N SER A 41 -1.58 1.02 13.46
CA SER A 41 -1.98 -0.15 14.24
C SER A 41 -2.23 -1.35 13.33
N LYS A 42 -1.84 -2.55 13.78
CA LYS A 42 -2.13 -3.79 13.06
C LYS A 42 -3.65 -3.99 13.02
N ILE A 43 -4.18 -4.28 11.84
CA ILE A 43 -5.57 -4.70 11.65
C ILE A 43 -5.62 -6.10 11.06
N ASN A 44 -6.83 -6.60 10.80
CA ASN A 44 -7.00 -7.88 10.10
C ASN A 44 -6.22 -7.87 8.79
N ASP A 45 -5.51 -8.96 8.54
CA ASP A 45 -4.76 -9.17 7.31
C ASP A 45 -5.68 -8.99 6.10
N LEU A 46 -5.10 -8.55 4.99
CA LEU A 46 -5.80 -8.49 3.72
C LEU A 46 -5.88 -9.90 3.15
N GLU A 47 -7.11 -10.39 2.98
CA GLU A 47 -7.41 -11.71 2.44
C GLU A 47 -7.62 -11.61 0.93
N MET A 48 -6.89 -12.42 0.15
CA MET A 48 -6.96 -12.42 -1.31
C MET A 48 -7.16 -13.82 -1.85
N LEU A 49 -8.02 -13.94 -2.87
CA LEU A 49 -8.22 -15.17 -3.65
C LEU A 49 -7.56 -15.01 -5.01
N PHE A 50 -6.43 -15.70 -5.23
CA PHE A 50 -5.71 -15.65 -6.52
C PHE A 50 -6.09 -16.80 -7.47
N SER A 51 -6.61 -17.90 -6.94
CA SER A 51 -6.87 -19.12 -7.70
C SER A 51 -8.29 -19.63 -7.48
N ALA A 52 -8.81 -20.33 -8.50
CA ALA A 52 -10.14 -20.95 -8.45
C ALA A 52 -10.25 -22.03 -7.35
N ASP A 53 -9.11 -22.50 -6.85
CA ASP A 53 -8.98 -23.52 -5.82
C ASP A 53 -9.32 -23.01 -4.40
N GLN A 54 -9.80 -21.76 -4.29
CA GLN A 54 -10.25 -21.10 -3.05
C GLN A 54 -9.18 -20.93 -1.96
N GLU A 55 -7.90 -21.01 -2.32
CA GLU A 55 -6.83 -20.79 -1.37
C GLU A 55 -6.72 -19.29 -1.02
N LEU A 56 -6.79 -18.99 0.28
CA LEU A 56 -6.72 -17.64 0.81
C LEU A 56 -5.28 -17.25 1.09
N PHE A 57 -4.88 -16.11 0.53
CA PHE A 57 -3.57 -15.52 0.73
C PHE A 57 -3.73 -14.38 1.72
N TYR A 58 -2.90 -14.37 2.75
CA TYR A 58 -2.97 -13.37 3.82
C TYR A 58 -1.79 -12.42 3.72
N PHE A 59 -2.09 -11.11 3.66
CA PHE A 59 -1.09 -10.06 3.63
C PHE A 59 -1.20 -9.17 4.85
N SER A 60 -0.07 -8.92 5.48
CA SER A 60 -0.04 -8.09 6.67
C SER A 60 -0.47 -6.67 6.39
N ARG A 61 -1.47 -6.19 7.14
CA ARG A 61 -2.06 -4.86 6.96
C ARG A 61 -2.07 -4.06 8.25
N TYR A 62 -1.64 -2.80 8.13
CA TYR A 62 -1.68 -1.82 9.21
C TYR A 62 -2.46 -0.59 8.74
N PHE A 63 -3.10 0.10 9.68
CA PHE A 63 -3.99 1.22 9.40
C PHE A 63 -3.73 2.38 10.35
N TYR A 64 -3.83 3.59 9.80
CA TYR A 64 -3.86 4.84 10.54
C TYR A 64 -4.86 5.79 9.87
N LEU A 65 -5.69 6.46 10.67
CA LEU A 65 -6.61 7.50 10.22
C LEU A 65 -6.14 8.84 10.78
N SER A 66 -5.86 9.79 9.90
CA SER A 66 -5.61 11.18 10.30
C SER A 66 -6.94 11.83 10.68
N ALA A 67 -7.10 12.20 11.95
CA ALA A 67 -8.30 12.88 12.42
C ALA A 67 -8.43 14.32 11.87
N GLU A 68 -7.33 14.94 11.47
CA GLU A 68 -7.31 16.33 10.98
C GLU A 68 -7.79 16.44 9.54
N SER A 69 -7.44 15.46 8.71
CA SER A 69 -7.67 15.49 7.26
C SER A 69 -8.63 14.39 6.78
N GLU A 70 -9.09 13.53 7.69
CA GLU A 70 -9.83 12.30 7.38
C GLU A 70 -9.11 11.41 6.34
N THR A 71 -7.78 11.55 6.22
CA THR A 71 -6.96 10.76 5.30
C THR A 71 -6.67 9.39 5.90
N GLU A 72 -6.94 8.35 5.13
CA GLU A 72 -6.67 6.98 5.51
C GLU A 72 -5.32 6.52 4.97
N TYR A 73 -4.53 5.87 5.83
CA TYR A 73 -3.24 5.32 5.48
C TYR A 73 -3.22 3.83 5.76
N TYR A 74 -2.74 3.05 4.80
CA TYR A 74 -2.56 1.62 4.93
C TYR A 74 -1.13 1.24 4.61
N ILE A 75 -0.50 0.44 5.48
CA ILE A 75 0.72 -0.28 5.12
C ILE A 75 0.35 -1.72 4.80
N LEU A 76 0.72 -2.16 3.61
CA LEU A 76 0.47 -3.50 3.10
C LEU A 76 1.81 -4.20 2.89
N ALA A 77 2.03 -5.35 3.51
CA ALA A 77 3.16 -6.21 3.16
C ALA A 77 2.92 -6.78 1.77
N ASN A 78 3.92 -6.63 0.88
CA ASN A 78 3.82 -7.21 -0.44
C ASN A 78 3.96 -8.74 -0.40
N LYS A 79 4.78 -9.27 0.51
CA LYS A 79 4.89 -10.72 0.72
C LYS A 79 3.84 -11.20 1.72
N GLY A 80 3.01 -12.15 1.29
CA GLY A 80 1.99 -12.80 2.11
C GLY A 80 2.37 -14.23 2.51
N SER A 81 1.36 -15.01 2.91
CA SER A 81 1.51 -16.44 3.25
C SER A 81 2.06 -17.27 2.08
N GLU A 82 1.41 -17.21 0.92
CA GLU A 82 1.67 -18.09 -0.22
C GLU A 82 2.08 -17.33 -1.50
N GLY A 83 2.37 -16.02 -1.41
CA GLY A 83 2.69 -15.23 -2.59
C GLY A 83 2.95 -13.74 -2.38
N PHE A 84 2.72 -12.98 -3.45
CA PHE A 84 2.90 -11.52 -3.48
C PHE A 84 1.60 -10.80 -3.80
N LEU A 85 1.33 -9.68 -3.12
CA LEU A 85 0.17 -8.83 -3.36
C LEU A 85 0.27 -8.14 -4.72
N VAL A 86 1.49 -7.70 -5.08
CA VAL A 86 1.84 -7.11 -6.38
C VAL A 86 3.00 -7.90 -6.98
N PRO A 87 2.73 -9.01 -7.69
CA PRO A 87 3.76 -9.93 -8.21
C PRO A 87 4.74 -9.32 -9.22
N GLU A 88 4.38 -8.23 -9.89
CA GLU A 88 5.27 -7.48 -10.79
C GLU A 88 6.32 -6.64 -10.06
N MET A 89 6.15 -6.36 -8.76
CA MET A 89 7.06 -5.55 -7.94
C MET A 89 7.70 -6.37 -6.82
N ARG A 90 8.30 -7.52 -7.13
CA ARG A 90 8.81 -8.49 -6.13
C ARG A 90 9.90 -7.95 -5.20
N THR A 91 10.60 -6.90 -5.61
CA THR A 91 11.65 -6.26 -4.79
C THR A 91 11.07 -5.28 -3.78
N VAL A 92 9.79 -4.91 -3.90
CA VAL A 92 9.10 -4.04 -2.96
C VAL A 92 8.61 -4.89 -1.79
N ASP A 93 8.96 -4.48 -0.57
CA ASP A 93 8.59 -5.18 0.65
C ASP A 93 7.23 -4.71 1.18
N PHE A 94 6.96 -3.40 1.08
CA PHE A 94 5.75 -2.77 1.58
C PHE A 94 5.16 -1.77 0.59
N PHE A 95 3.84 -1.61 0.62
CA PHE A 95 3.15 -0.50 0.00
C PHE A 95 2.51 0.37 1.06
N LEU A 96 2.69 1.69 0.93
CA LEU A 96 1.87 2.67 1.63
C LEU A 96 0.77 3.12 0.66
N LEU A 97 -0.47 2.80 0.98
CA LEU A 97 -1.66 3.21 0.25
C LEU A 97 -2.34 4.32 1.03
N ILE A 98 -2.62 5.45 0.36
CA ILE A 98 -3.24 6.63 0.97
C ILE A 98 -4.57 6.87 0.25
N ARG A 99 -5.67 6.81 1.00
CA ARG A 99 -7.02 7.13 0.47
C ARG A 99 -7.46 8.49 0.98
N ASN A 100 -8.43 9.05 0.27
CA ASN A 100 -8.89 10.43 0.40
C ASN A 100 -7.79 11.42 -0.02
N TYR A 101 -7.97 12.69 0.35
CA TYR A 101 -7.07 13.74 -0.08
C TYR A 101 -5.76 13.72 0.70
N ILE A 102 -4.66 13.89 -0.02
CA ILE A 102 -3.36 14.29 0.50
C ILE A 102 -2.74 15.28 -0.49
N ASP A 103 -2.21 16.40 0.00
CA ASP A 103 -1.52 17.33 -0.88
C ASP A 103 -0.10 16.86 -1.21
N GLN A 104 0.47 17.48 -2.24
CA GLN A 104 1.76 17.10 -2.78
C GLN A 104 2.94 17.44 -1.87
N GLU A 105 2.82 18.45 -1.01
CA GLU A 105 3.88 18.79 -0.06
C GLU A 105 3.91 17.76 1.06
N ASP A 106 2.75 17.40 1.61
CA ASP A 106 2.63 16.39 2.66
C ASP A 106 3.05 15.01 2.17
N LEU A 107 2.64 14.61 0.97
CA LEU A 107 3.09 13.35 0.35
C LEU A 107 4.63 13.30 0.25
N LYS A 108 5.26 14.40 -0.21
CA LYS A 108 6.72 14.49 -0.30
C LYS A 108 7.39 14.44 1.07
N ARG A 109 6.80 15.06 2.09
CA ARG A 109 7.29 15.00 3.48
C ARG A 109 7.24 13.57 4.02
N ILE A 110 6.15 12.85 3.79
CA ILE A 110 6.01 11.44 4.17
C ILE A 110 7.07 10.58 3.47
N ILE A 111 7.18 10.67 2.15
CA ILE A 111 8.16 9.89 1.37
C ILE A 111 9.59 10.23 1.82
N SER A 112 9.90 11.51 2.02
CA SER A 112 11.21 11.96 2.54
C SER A 112 11.48 11.43 3.95
N GLY A 113 10.46 11.42 4.82
CA GLY A 113 10.54 10.87 6.16
C GLY A 113 10.83 9.37 6.17
N ILE A 114 10.12 8.59 5.34
CA ILE A 114 10.32 7.14 5.22
C ILE A 114 11.74 6.83 4.70
N ASN A 115 12.23 7.58 3.70
CA ASN A 115 13.59 7.43 3.16
C ASN A 115 14.70 7.78 4.17
N LYS A 116 14.39 8.43 5.31
CA LYS A 116 15.37 8.70 6.38
C LYS A 116 15.53 7.54 7.36
N ILE A 117 14.66 6.53 7.30
CA ILE A 117 14.77 5.32 8.12
C ILE A 117 15.97 4.52 7.59
N PRO A 118 16.99 4.21 8.42
CA PRO A 118 18.25 3.61 7.93
C PRO A 118 18.09 2.29 7.18
N GLU A 119 17.07 1.49 7.51
CA GLU A 119 16.82 0.19 6.89
C GLU A 119 15.88 0.26 5.68
N VAL A 120 15.36 1.45 5.36
CA VAL A 120 14.65 1.71 4.12
C VAL A 120 15.69 2.01 3.04
N LEU A 121 15.68 1.20 1.98
CA LEU A 121 16.52 1.43 0.82
C LEU A 121 15.93 2.52 -0.07
N VAL A 122 14.61 2.44 -0.32
CA VAL A 122 13.89 3.41 -1.14
C VAL A 122 12.40 3.40 -0.81
N ALA A 123 11.80 4.59 -0.77
CA ALA A 123 10.36 4.81 -0.84
C ALA A 123 10.09 5.78 -2.01
N ALA A 124 9.20 5.38 -2.92
CA ALA A 124 8.87 6.17 -4.11
C ALA A 124 7.40 6.02 -4.50
N GLU A 125 6.79 7.10 -4.95
CA GLU A 125 5.44 7.08 -5.51
C GLU A 125 5.41 6.22 -6.79
N VAL A 126 4.35 5.43 -6.92
CA VAL A 126 4.09 4.58 -8.08
C VAL A 126 2.71 4.82 -8.62
N ASP A 127 2.58 4.82 -9.94
CA ASP A 127 1.29 4.98 -10.62
C ASP A 127 0.52 3.64 -10.62
N PRO A 128 -0.60 3.52 -9.87
CA PRO A 128 -1.36 2.27 -9.78
C PRO A 128 -1.93 1.83 -11.12
N LYS A 129 -2.13 2.76 -12.08
CA LYS A 129 -2.69 2.44 -13.41
C LYS A 129 -1.73 1.59 -14.24
N LYS A 130 -0.44 1.60 -13.93
CA LYS A 130 0.60 0.80 -14.60
C LYS A 130 0.73 -0.62 -14.03
N LEU A 131 0.09 -0.91 -12.89
CA LEU A 131 0.11 -2.22 -12.27
C LEU A 131 -0.93 -3.13 -12.94
N LYS A 132 -0.49 -4.35 -13.26
CA LYS A 132 -1.37 -5.41 -13.76
C LYS A 132 -2.24 -5.96 -12.62
N SER A 133 -1.70 -6.02 -11.41
CA SER A 133 -2.39 -6.52 -10.22
C SER A 133 -3.08 -5.43 -9.41
N LYS A 134 -3.38 -4.27 -10.01
CA LYS A 134 -3.99 -3.11 -9.34
C LYS A 134 -5.31 -3.42 -8.63
N GLU A 135 -6.04 -4.42 -9.11
CA GLU A 135 -7.32 -4.87 -8.51
C GLU A 135 -7.11 -5.38 -7.08
N ASN A 136 -5.93 -5.89 -6.75
CA ASN A 136 -5.59 -6.38 -5.41
C ASN A 136 -5.49 -5.26 -4.36
N LEU A 137 -5.41 -4.00 -4.81
CA LEU A 137 -5.30 -2.81 -3.96
C LEU A 137 -6.67 -2.16 -3.73
N ILE A 138 -7.73 -2.72 -4.31
CA ILE A 138 -9.12 -2.28 -4.17
C ILE A 138 -9.78 -3.21 -3.15
N PHE A 139 -9.95 -2.72 -1.92
CA PHE A 139 -10.51 -3.45 -0.79
C PHE A 139 -11.32 -2.55 0.14
#